data_AF-A0A528VAL1-F1
#
_entry.id   AF-A0A528VAL1-F1
#
_cell.length_a   1.000
_cell.length_b   1.000
_cell.length_c   1.000
_cell.angle_alpha   90.00
_cell.angle_beta   90.00
_cell.angle_gamma   90.00
#
_symmetry.space_group_name_H-M   'P 1'
#
loop_
_entity.id
_entity.type
_entity.pdbx_description
1 polymer ?
#
loop_
_entity_poly.entity_id
_entity_poly.type
_entity_poly.pdbx_seq_one_letter_code
_entity_poly.pdbx_strand_id
1 'polypeptide(L)' 'PYVSEGQPYWGGQAVWKDILGTLPKVVPSRGTPFQSDAEIIARAVQTKYLGGGYPDAKAALDDAASQIASATGLPVEE' A
#
# COMPACT_ATOMS: atom_id res chain seq x y z
N PRO A 1 -19.96 -1.26 24.61
CA PRO A 1 -19.61 -0.10 25.47
C PRO A 1 -18.24 0.48 25.08
N TYR A 2 -17.15 -0.28 25.26
CA TYR A 2 -15.78 0.16 24.95
C TYR A 2 -15.53 0.61 23.50
N VAL A 3 -16.10 -0.10 22.51
CA VAL A 3 -15.94 0.25 21.08
C VAL A 3 -16.48 1.65 20.76
N SER A 4 -17.51 2.09 21.47
CA SER A 4 -18.15 3.40 21.27
C SER A 4 -17.57 4.51 22.14
N GLU A 5 -16.63 4.18 23.04
CA GLU A 5 -16.04 5.14 23.98
C GLU A 5 -14.87 5.89 23.35
N GLY A 6 -14.85 7.20 23.58
CA GLY A 6 -13.75 8.06 23.17
C GLY A 6 -12.46 7.75 23.92
N GLN A 7 -11.32 7.79 23.22
CA GLN A 7 -10.01 7.56 23.83
C GLN A 7 -9.28 8.89 24.08
N PRO A 8 -8.82 9.19 25.32
CA PRO A 8 -8.20 10.48 25.65
C PRO A 8 -6.96 10.83 24.82
N TYR A 9 -6.12 9.83 24.53
CA TYR A 9 -4.94 10.01 23.67
C TYR A 9 -5.30 10.54 22.27
N TRP A 10 -6.47 10.15 21.76
CA TRP A 10 -7.00 10.53 20.45
C TRP A 10 -8.01 11.68 20.55
N GLY A 11 -7.93 12.52 21.59
CA GLY A 11 -8.82 13.67 21.74
C GLY A 11 -10.29 13.32 21.95
N GLY A 12 -10.58 12.14 22.51
CA GLY A 12 -11.95 11.67 22.75
C GLY A 12 -12.61 11.02 21.53
N GLN A 13 -11.88 10.75 20.46
CA GLN A 13 -12.40 10.01 19.31
C GLN A 13 -12.69 8.55 19.67
N ALA A 14 -13.83 8.02 19.20
CA ALA A 14 -14.21 6.61 19.32
C ALA A 14 -13.48 5.75 18.28
N VAL A 15 -12.14 5.74 18.33
CA VAL A 15 -11.26 5.15 17.31
C VAL A 15 -11.58 3.69 16.99
N TRP A 16 -12.02 2.91 17.98
CA TRP A 16 -12.38 1.50 17.76
C TRP A 16 -13.62 1.35 16.89
N LYS A 17 -14.62 2.21 17.06
CA LYS A 17 -15.81 2.23 16.21
C LYS A 17 -15.43 2.56 14.77
N ASP A 18 -14.54 3.53 14.58
CA ASP A 18 -14.11 3.96 13.25
C ASP A 18 -13.30 2.86 12.56
N ILE A 19 -12.29 2.28 13.23
CA ILE A 19 -11.47 1.19 12.69
C ILE A 19 -12.34 -0.01 12.32
N LEU A 20 -13.17 -0.50 13.25
CA LEU A 20 -14.02 -1.67 13.02
C LEU A 20 -15.07 -1.40 11.93
N GLY A 21 -15.57 -0.17 11.83
CA GLY A 21 -16.47 0.28 10.77
C GLY A 21 -15.85 0.23 9.38
N THR A 22 -14.52 0.17 9.26
CA THR A 22 -13.85 -0.01 7.96
C THR A 22 -13.68 -1.48 7.56
N LEU A 23 -13.82 -2.44 8.46
CA LEU A 23 -13.60 -3.87 8.16
C LEU A 23 -14.39 -4.39 6.95
N PRO A 24 -15.68 -4.03 6.75
CA PRO A 24 -16.42 -4.48 5.56
C PRO A 24 -15.85 -3.94 4.23
N LYS A 25 -15.00 -2.90 4.27
CA LYS A 25 -14.36 -2.28 3.11
C LYS A 25 -12.96 -2.84 2.83
N VAL A 26 -12.42 -3.65 3.74
CA VAL A 26 -11.08 -4.22 3.58
C VAL A 26 -11.17 -5.40 2.62
N VAL A 27 -10.65 -5.20 1.40
CA VAL A 27 -10.50 -6.28 0.42
C VAL A 27 -9.31 -7.14 0.85
N PRO A 28 -9.47 -8.46 1.03
CA PRO A 28 -8.35 -9.33 1.36
C PRO A 28 -7.37 -9.36 0.19
N SER A 29 -6.12 -8.96 0.44
CA SER A 29 -5.03 -9.14 -0.52
C SER A 29 -4.50 -10.57 -0.41
N ARG A 30 -4.51 -11.32 -1.52
CA ARG A 30 -3.88 -12.64 -1.60
C ARG A 30 -2.50 -12.50 -2.19
N GLY A 31 -1.49 -12.75 -1.37
CA GLY A 31 -0.11 -12.83 -1.82
C GLY A 31 0.09 -13.85 -2.92
N THR A 32 0.83 -13.46 -3.96
CA THR A 32 1.42 -14.41 -4.90
C THR A 32 2.79 -14.87 -4.37
N PRO A 33 3.40 -15.93 -4.92
CA PRO A 33 4.77 -16.30 -4.58
C PRO A 33 5.80 -15.17 -4.78
N PHE A 34 5.46 -14.16 -5.57
CA PHE A 34 6.31 -13.02 -5.92
C PHE A 34 6.05 -11.77 -5.09
N GLN A 35 5.13 -11.83 -4.11
CA GLN A 35 4.69 -10.65 -3.36
C GLN A 35 5.86 -9.90 -2.70
N SER A 36 6.77 -10.61 -2.05
CA SER A 36 7.90 -9.99 -1.34
C SER A 36 8.80 -9.17 -2.27
N ASP A 37 9.12 -9.70 -3.45
CA ASP A 37 9.96 -9.00 -4.44
C ASP A 37 9.23 -7.78 -4.99
N ALA A 38 7.94 -7.93 -5.31
CA ALA A 38 7.11 -6.84 -5.78
C ALA A 38 6.99 -5.70 -4.75
N GLU A 39 6.82 -6.03 -3.46
CA GLU A 39 6.78 -5.05 -2.38
C GLU A 39 8.09 -4.29 -2.20
N ILE A 40 9.23 -4.99 -2.25
CA ILE A 40 10.56 -4.36 -2.10
C ILE A 40 10.77 -3.35 -3.23
N ILE A 41 10.50 -3.74 -4.48
CA ILE A 41 10.64 -2.88 -5.65
C ILE A 41 9.68 -1.67 -5.55
N ALA A 42 8.40 -1.92 -5.26
CA ALA A 42 7.41 -0.86 -5.15
C ALA A 42 7.78 0.19 -4.08
N ARG A 43 8.27 -0.25 -2.90
CA ARG A 43 8.73 0.66 -1.83
C ARG A 43 9.94 1.48 -2.24
N ALA A 44 10.91 0.88 -2.94
CA ALA A 44 12.10 1.58 -3.41
C ALA A 44 11.74 2.67 -4.43
N VAL A 45 10.90 2.33 -5.40
CA VAL A 45 10.39 3.27 -6.41
C VAL A 45 9.56 4.38 -5.77
N GLN A 46 8.64 4.04 -4.86
CA GLN A 46 7.84 5.03 -4.13
C GLN A 46 8.73 6.01 -3.37
N THR A 47 9.76 5.52 -2.68
CA THR A 47 10.72 6.36 -1.96
C THR A 47 11.43 7.32 -2.91
N LYS A 48 11.88 6.83 -4.07
CA LYS A 48 12.53 7.67 -5.09
C LYS A 48 11.56 8.69 -5.70
N TYR A 49 10.29 8.34 -5.95
CA TYR A 49 9.27 9.29 -6.40
C TYR A 49 9.02 10.42 -5.40
N LEU A 50 8.84 10.07 -4.12
CA LEU A 50 8.67 11.06 -3.06
C LEU A 50 9.91 11.97 -2.89
N GLY A 51 11.10 11.46 -3.24
CA GLY A 51 12.34 12.24 -3.32
C GLY A 51 12.52 13.07 -4.60
N GLY A 52 11.53 13.11 -5.51
CA GLY A 52 11.61 13.85 -6.77
C GLY A 52 12.42 13.16 -7.88
N GLY A 53 12.71 11.86 -7.73
CA GLY A 53 13.51 11.09 -8.69
C GLY A 53 12.75 10.64 -9.96
N TYR A 54 11.49 11.03 -10.12
CA TYR A 54 10.69 10.82 -11.32
C TYR A 54 9.90 12.08 -11.66
N PRO A 55 9.58 12.32 -12.96
CA PRO A 55 8.82 13.49 -13.39
C PRO A 55 7.36 13.46 -12.91
N ASP A 56 6.77 12.28 -12.79
CA ASP A 56 5.41 12.07 -12.30
C ASP A 56 5.22 10.66 -11.72
N ALA A 57 4.04 10.41 -11.16
CA ALA A 57 3.70 9.12 -10.57
C ALA A 57 3.59 8.00 -11.61
N LYS A 58 3.22 8.31 -12.87
CA LYS A 58 3.10 7.31 -13.92
C LYS A 58 4.48 6.75 -14.27
N ALA A 59 5.46 7.61 -14.49
CA ALA A 59 6.83 7.21 -14.79
C ALA A 59 7.44 6.35 -13.66
N ALA A 60 7.09 6.64 -12.41
CA ALA A 60 7.49 5.80 -11.28
C ALA A 60 6.82 4.42 -11.35
N LEU A 61 5.51 4.35 -11.54
CA LEU A 61 4.77 3.09 -11.60
C LEU A 61 5.17 2.22 -12.82
N ASP A 62 5.42 2.83 -13.97
CA ASP A 62 5.90 2.14 -15.17
C ASP A 62 7.29 1.50 -14.92
N ASP A 63 8.19 2.20 -14.22
CA ASP A 63 9.50 1.67 -13.82
C ASP A 63 9.37 0.53 -12.80
N ALA A 64 8.50 0.67 -11.78
CA ALA A 64 8.21 -0.40 -10.85
C ALA A 64 7.68 -1.65 -11.58
N ALA A 65 6.74 -1.49 -12.50
CA ALA A 65 6.18 -2.59 -13.28
C ALA A 65 7.28 -3.30 -14.11
N SER A 66 8.15 -2.54 -14.78
CA SER A 66 9.28 -3.09 -15.54
C SER A 66 10.26 -3.87 -14.65
N GLN A 67 10.58 -3.38 -13.46
CA GLN A 67 11.47 -4.05 -12.52
C GLN A 67 10.84 -5.33 -11.94
N ILE A 68 9.55 -5.29 -11.60
CA ILE A 68 8.81 -6.47 -11.12
C ILE A 68 8.75 -7.54 -12.19
N ALA A 69 8.45 -7.16 -13.44
CA ALA A 69 8.46 -8.09 -14.56
C ALA A 69 9.85 -8.75 -14.74
N SER A 70 10.91 -7.96 -14.63
CA SER A 70 12.29 -8.46 -14.71
C SER A 70 12.64 -9.42 -13.56
N ALA A 71 12.20 -9.13 -12.34
CA ALA A 71 12.50 -9.94 -11.15
C ALA A 71 11.69 -11.26 -11.10
N THR A 72 10.46 -11.24 -11.62
CA THR A 72 9.50 -12.35 -11.49
C THR A 72 9.37 -13.21 -12.75
N GLY A 73 9.77 -12.68 -13.91
CA GLY A 73 9.53 -13.30 -15.22
C GLY A 73 8.08 -13.20 -15.70
N LEU A 74 7.21 -12.52 -14.95
CA LEU A 74 5.83 -12.25 -15.37
C LEU A 74 5.77 -11.04 -16.30
N PRO A 75 4.83 -11.00 -17.27
CA PRO A 75 4.64 -9.82 -18.10
C PRO A 75 4.06 -8.65 -17.30
N VAL A 76 4.25 -7.43 -17.82
CA VAL A 76 3.46 -6.26 -17.39
C VAL A 76 2.12 -6.34 -18.12
N GLU A 77 1.02 -6.33 -17.37
CA GLU A 77 -0.34 -6.23 -17.93
C GLU A 77 -0.66 -4.75 -18.23
N GLU A 78 -1.39 -4.49 -19.33
CA GLU A 78 -1.79 -3.14 -19.81
C GLU A 78 -3.14 -2.67 -19.27
#